data_AF-A0A536BJF3-F1
#
_entry.id   AF-A0A536BJF3-F1
#
_cell.length_a   1.000
_cell.length_b   1.000
_cell.length_c   1.000
_cell.angle_alpha   90.00
_cell.angle_beta   90.00
_cell.angle_gamma   90.00
#
_symmetry.space_group_name_H-M   'P 1'
#
loop_
_entity.id
_entity.type
_entity.pdbx_description
1 polymer ?
#
loop_
_entity_poly.entity_id
_entity_poly.type
_entity_poly.pdbx_seq_one_letter_code
_entity_poly.pdbx_strand_id
1 'polypeptide(L)'
;QEGMALLAQTEGILSEPAGGVVVAGLTELVTSGRIRREETVVICITGSGLKTTELFEVRDGHRLQLPRARAADLEQALAAAEKAPAVVA
;
A
#
# COMPACT_ATOMS: atom_id res chain seq x y z
N GLN A 1 -6.29 0.74 -8.67
CA GLN A 1 -5.80 0.54 -7.29
C GLN A 1 -4.80 1.61 -6.86
N GLU A 2 -4.21 2.38 -7.77
CA GLU A 2 -3.19 3.40 -7.45
C GLU A 2 -3.59 4.35 -6.32
N GLY A 3 -4.83 4.87 -6.29
CA GLY A 3 -5.30 5.72 -5.20
C GLY A 3 -5.32 5.03 -3.83
N MET A 4 -5.68 3.74 -3.77
CA MET A 4 -5.61 2.95 -2.52
C MET A 4 -4.15 2.76 -2.09
N ALA A 5 -3.28 2.42 -3.04
CA ALA A 5 -1.86 2.19 -2.78
C ALA A 5 -1.15 3.46 -2.31
N LEU A 6 -1.42 4.60 -2.95
CA LEU A 6 -0.90 5.90 -2.58
C LEU A 6 -1.26 6.22 -1.13
N LEU A 7 -2.54 6.10 -0.77
CA LEU A 7 -3.03 6.40 0.58
C LEU A 7 -2.43 5.46 1.63
N ALA A 8 -2.29 4.17 1.32
CA ALA A 8 -1.69 3.19 2.23
C ALA A 8 -0.18 3.43 2.45
N GLN A 9 0.56 3.76 1.39
CA GLN A 9 2.01 3.93 1.44
C GLN A 9 2.43 5.26 2.06
N THR A 10 1.61 6.31 1.91
CA THR A 10 1.96 7.67 2.38
C THR A 10 1.37 8.00 3.74
N GLU A 11 0.13 7.56 4.01
CA GLU A 11 -0.59 7.92 5.24
C GLU A 11 -0.88 6.72 6.15
N GLY A 12 -0.57 5.49 5.71
CA GLY A 12 -0.88 4.27 6.47
C GLY A 12 -2.38 3.95 6.55
N ILE A 13 -3.20 4.52 5.66
CA ILE A 13 -4.65 4.31 5.66
C ILE A 13 -5.04 3.26 4.61
N LEU A 14 -5.55 2.11 5.08
CA LEU A 14 -6.04 1.03 4.23
C LEU A 14 -7.54 1.22 3.89
N SER A 15 -7.82 1.70 2.68
CA SER A 15 -9.18 2.00 2.19
C SER A 15 -9.75 0.91 1.28
N GLU A 16 -11.09 0.80 1.23
CA GLU A 16 -11.80 0.06 0.17
C GLU A 16 -11.66 0.78 -1.20
N PRO A 17 -12.05 0.14 -2.33
CA PRO A 17 -11.91 0.72 -3.67
C PRO A 17 -12.54 2.11 -3.83
N ALA A 18 -13.68 2.36 -3.21
CA ALA A 18 -14.37 3.64 -3.28
C ALA A 18 -13.51 4.80 -2.75
N GLY A 19 -12.80 4.62 -1.63
CA GLY A 19 -11.89 5.65 -1.14
C GLY A 19 -10.66 5.86 -2.04
N GLY A 20 -10.21 4.82 -2.74
CA GLY A 20 -9.20 4.95 -3.79
C GLY A 20 -9.64 5.83 -4.97
N VAL A 21 -10.92 5.73 -5.37
CA VAL A 21 -11.52 6.58 -6.41
C VAL A 21 -11.52 8.05 -5.96
N VAL A 22 -11.84 8.33 -4.70
CA VAL A 22 -11.83 9.70 -4.15
C VAL A 22 -10.42 10.30 -4.21
N VAL A 23 -9.39 9.53 -3.85
CA VAL A 23 -7.98 9.96 -3.94
C VAL A 23 -7.57 10.22 -5.39
N ALA A 24 -7.98 9.36 -6.33
CA ALA A 24 -7.70 9.56 -7.75
C ALA A 24 -8.37 10.84 -8.29
N GLY A 25 -9.64 11.07 -7.94
CA GLY A 25 -10.37 12.29 -8.30
C GLY A 25 -9.72 13.55 -7.74
N LEU A 26 -9.28 13.53 -6.47
CA LEU A 26 -8.54 14.64 -5.89
C LEU A 26 -7.23 14.91 -6.65
N THR A 27 -6.49 13.85 -7.01
CA THR A 27 -5.25 13.97 -7.80
C THR A 27 -5.51 14.65 -9.14
N GLU A 28 -6.57 14.26 -9.85
CA GLU A 28 -6.96 14.88 -11.12
C GLU A 28 -7.37 16.36 -10.94
N LEU A 29 -8.16 16.67 -9.92
CA LEU A 29 -8.61 18.03 -9.64
C LEU A 29 -7.47 18.98 -9.27
N VAL A 30 -6.47 18.49 -8.53
CA VAL A 30 -5.27 19.26 -8.20
C VAL A 30 -4.36 19.41 -9.43
N THR A 31 -4.20 18.35 -10.22
CA THR A 31 -3.34 18.37 -11.43
C THR A 31 -3.90 19.30 -12.50
N SER A 32 -5.23 19.35 -12.66
CA SER A 32 -5.93 20.26 -13.57
C SER A 32 -6.08 21.69 -13.04
N GLY A 33 -5.60 21.97 -11.82
CA GLY A 33 -5.68 23.30 -11.20
C GLY A 33 -7.08 23.72 -10.73
N ARG A 34 -8.05 22.79 -10.70
CA ARG A 34 -9.41 23.04 -10.20
C ARG A 34 -9.44 23.14 -8.68
N ILE A 35 -8.55 22.43 -8.00
CA ILE A 35 -8.24 22.58 -6.58
C ILE A 35 -6.81 23.10 -6.48
N ARG A 36 -6.59 24.13 -5.67
CA ARG A 36 -5.23 24.69 -5.48
C ARG A 36 -4.45 23.86 -4.47
N ARG A 37 -3.13 23.80 -4.59
CA ARG A 37 -2.27 22.96 -3.72
C ARG A 37 -2.30 23.38 -2.25
N GLU A 38 -2.56 24.66 -2.00
CA GLU A 38 -2.65 25.27 -0.68
C GLU A 38 -4.06 25.24 -0.08
N GLU A 39 -5.06 24.75 -0.83
CA GLU A 39 -6.43 24.63 -0.35
C GLU A 39 -6.58 23.47 0.65
N THR A 40 -7.36 23.69 1.71
CA THR A 40 -7.71 22.62 2.65
C THR A 40 -8.90 21.84 2.12
N VAL A 41 -8.69 20.57 1.84
CA VAL A 41 -9.72 19.66 1.31
C VAL A 41 -9.98 18.53 2.30
N VAL A 42 -11.26 18.22 2.49
CA VAL A 42 -11.68 17.04 3.25
C VAL A 42 -12.17 15.99 2.26
N ILE A 43 -11.55 14.81 2.29
CA ILE A 43 -12.01 13.63 1.55
C ILE A 43 -12.57 12.60 2.52
N CYS A 44 -13.74 12.06 2.21
CA CYS A 44 -14.40 11.06 3.06
C CYS A 44 -13.98 9.66 2.65
N ILE A 45 -13.28 8.96 3.53
CA ILE A 45 -12.97 7.54 3.38
C ILE A 45 -14.02 6.74 4.15
N THR A 46 -15.06 6.30 3.44
CA THR A 46 -16.28 5.72 4.05
C THR A 46 -16.17 4.23 4.40
N GLY A 47 -15.16 3.54 3.88
CA GLY A 47 -14.98 2.11 4.13
C GLY A 47 -13.52 1.68 4.24
N SER A 48 -13.30 0.73 5.14
CA SER A 48 -12.00 0.11 5.38
C SER A 48 -11.66 -0.91 4.30
N GLY A 49 -10.38 -0.98 3.92
CA GLY A 49 -9.89 -2.02 3.01
C GLY A 49 -10.00 -3.44 3.56
N LEU A 50 -10.22 -3.62 4.87
CA LEU A 50 -10.53 -4.93 5.45
C LEU A 50 -11.85 -5.53 4.94
N LYS A 51 -12.72 -4.74 4.29
CA LYS A 51 -13.94 -5.24 3.63
C LYS A 51 -13.67 -5.94 2.31
N THR A 52 -12.53 -5.67 1.68
CA THR A 52 -12.19 -6.13 0.33
C THR A 52 -10.78 -6.72 0.33
N THR A 53 -10.47 -7.57 1.31
CA THR A 53 -9.13 -8.17 1.49
C THR A 53 -8.64 -8.93 0.27
N GLU A 54 -9.57 -9.48 -0.51
CA GLU A 54 -9.32 -10.18 -1.78
C GLU A 54 -8.67 -9.31 -2.86
N LEU A 55 -8.73 -7.98 -2.71
CA LEU A 55 -8.08 -7.04 -3.64
C LEU A 55 -6.64 -6.72 -3.26
N PHE A 56 -6.18 -7.15 -2.08
CA PHE A 56 -4.84 -6.92 -1.58
C PHE A 56 -4.01 -8.20 -1.71
N GLU A 57 -3.50 -8.43 -2.91
CA GLU A 57 -2.53 -9.51 -3.12
C GLU A 57 -1.15 -9.10 -2.66
N VAL A 58 -0.44 -10.04 -2.02
CA VAL A 58 0.97 -9.86 -1.68
C VAL A 58 1.78 -10.01 -2.97
N ARG A 59 2.11 -8.89 -3.60
CA ARG A 59 2.87 -8.88 -4.86
C ARG A 59 4.39 -9.02 -4.64
N ASP A 60 4.91 -8.39 -3.59
CA ASP A 60 6.36 -8.30 -3.32
C ASP A 60 6.75 -8.74 -1.88
N GLY A 61 5.90 -9.51 -1.21
CA GLY A 61 6.17 -9.96 0.17
C GLY A 61 6.91 -11.29 0.23
N HIS A 62 8.06 -11.33 0.91
CA HIS A 62 8.75 -12.57 1.21
C HIS A 62 8.24 -13.18 2.51
N ARG A 63 7.65 -14.38 2.45
CA ARG A 63 7.40 -15.19 3.64
C ARG A 63 8.67 -15.94 4.01
N LEU A 64 9.40 -15.43 5.01
CA LEU A 64 10.62 -16.07 5.50
C LEU A 64 10.28 -17.22 6.45
N GLN A 65 10.75 -18.43 6.12
CA GLN A 65 10.65 -19.59 6.99
C GLN A 65 11.93 -19.69 7.81
N LEU A 66 11.79 -19.63 9.14
CA LEU A 66 12.93 -19.73 10.05
C LEU A 66 13.03 -21.16 10.60
N PRO A 67 14.21 -21.81 10.55
CA PRO A 67 14.38 -23.14 11.13
C PRO A 67 14.22 -23.12 12.66
N ARG A 68 14.57 -22.01 13.32
CA ARG A 68 14.34 -21.76 14.76
C ARG A 68 14.05 -20.28 15.01
N ALA A 69 13.38 -19.98 16.11
CA ALA A 69 13.10 -18.61 16.57
C ALA A 69 14.33 -17.96 17.21
N ARG A 70 15.40 -17.75 16.43
CA ARG A 70 16.63 -17.06 16.86
C ARG A 70 16.92 -15.89 15.94
N ALA A 71 17.52 -14.83 16.49
CA ALA A 71 17.93 -13.65 15.72
C ALA A 71 18.87 -14.02 14.55
N ALA A 72 19.85 -14.90 14.80
CA ALA A 72 20.78 -15.36 13.77
C ALA A 72 20.09 -16.08 12.59
N ASP A 73 19.03 -16.86 12.85
CA ASP A 73 18.27 -17.54 11.82
C ASP A 73 17.44 -16.54 10.98
N LEU A 74 16.93 -15.46 11.61
CA LEU A 74 16.24 -14.36 10.92
C LEU A 74 17.18 -13.56 10.03
N GLU A 75 18.35 -13.17 10.55
CA GLU A 75 19.38 -12.45 9.79
C GLU A 75 19.81 -13.23 8.54
N GLN A 76 20.01 -14.55 8.67
CA GLN A 76 20.32 -15.42 7.55
C GLN A 76 19.19 -15.48 6.51
N ALA A 77 17.94 -15.59 6.96
CA ALA A 77 16.78 -15.61 6.07
C ALA A 77 16.58 -14.29 5.31
N LEU A 78 16.79 -13.14 5.98
CA LEU A 78 16.74 -11.82 5.35
C LEU A 78 17.83 -11.66 4.29
N ALA A 79 19.09 -11.99 4.63
CA ALA A 79 20.21 -11.90 3.70
C ALA A 79 20.07 -12.84 2.49
N ALA A 80 19.35 -13.96 2.64
CA ALA A 80 19.02 -14.85 1.52
C ALA A 80 17.91 -14.27 0.63
N ALA A 81 16.88 -13.65 1.23
CA ALA A 81 15.77 -13.03 0.50
C ALA A 81 16.21 -11.79 -0.30
N GLU A 82 17.10 -10.96 0.25
CA GLU A 82 17.68 -9.80 -0.46
C GLU A 82 18.49 -10.18 -1.71
N LYS A 83 19.02 -11.41 -1.76
CA LYS A 83 19.77 -11.94 -2.89
C LYS A 83 18.90 -12.68 -3.91
N ALA A 84 17.65 -12.98 -3.56
CA ALA A 84 16.73 -13.62 -4.47
C ALA A 84 16.21 -12.58 -5.48
N PRO A 85 16.12 -12.92 -6.78
CA PRO A 85 15.50 -12.02 -7.75
C PRO A 85 14.05 -11.74 -7.31
N ALA A 86 13.63 -10.48 -7.43
CA ALA A 86 12.25 -10.09 -7.15
C ALA A 86 11.31 -11.00 -7.96
N VAL A 87 10.50 -11.80 -7.27
CA VAL A 87 9.52 -12.65 -7.92
C VAL A 87 8.37 -11.75 -8.33
N VAL A 88 8.42 -11.25 -9.56
CA VAL A 88 7.30 -10.56 -10.18
C VAL A 88 6.24 -11.61 -10.48
N ALA A 89 5.19 -11.66 -9.66
CA ALA A 89 3.96 -12.39 -9.96
C ALA A 89 3.04 -11.52 -10.83
#